data_AF-A0A195CPJ9-F1
#
_entry.id   AF-A0A195CPJ9-F1
#
_cell.length_a   1.000
_cell.length_b   1.000
_cell.length_c   1.000
_cell.angle_alpha   90.00
_cell.angle_beta   90.00
_cell.angle_gamma   90.00
#
_symmetry.space_group_name_H-M   'P 1'
#
loop_
_entity.id
_entity.type
_entity.pdbx_description
1 polymer ?
#
loop_
_entity_poly.entity_id
_entity_poly.type
_entity_poly.pdbx_seq_one_letter_code
_entity_poly.pdbx_strand_id
1 'polypeptide(L)'
;MNTKMCKKDVLQAVILADDFTTRLNPAQNIFPSILMPVINIPLLDYMIETLIKSKIQEVFLYCSSHVDLLKKYMKERVYKDITISLIISDGCRSLGDALRDIDTKGWIRGYFILIRGNTFTNTDLKTLFNVHRVRAEKDKGATMTMVLRNFGSMKDSYLNEEASLIVSDKSSNKILYYTKLKNSEKKVKLELNWFLDHNEVEINSCYLDTHIYLCSPSVLPLFADNFDFQTMDDFIRGVLMNEEILDSRIYWQQLNTEDYALPITSWKAHHVLTQDVLRRHSFPLAPDVLPLLKNFICMPRSTYKHETATFAKGCLLEKDCILGSNSSLGNNTKVARSVIADNCTIVIDCNDCSSESSSNEEILECDSPIPDDTNMFLSEVIDSLLRGYQDKLNCENLILEINSSRYAYNVTIREVTYNVIKAILSLPLHYLSETKTAVTNQNYQKNLKIMITYFNTIIQNYIKNDNAQEDCLRAIEDVVNTTDELLPYAQHLLHQFYDRDILSEEKILEWYESTDENADALHTKVKNAVQPFIKWLREAEEDSSGSDD
;
A
#
# COMPACT_ATOMS: atom_id res chain seq x y z
N MET A 1 25.47 14.10 50.94
CA MET A 1 24.48 14.83 50.11
C MET A 1 24.89 14.67 48.66
N ASN A 2 24.33 13.68 47.96
CA ASN A 2 24.58 13.48 46.53
C ASN A 2 23.69 14.45 45.74
N THR A 3 24.29 15.53 45.24
CA THR A 3 23.72 16.37 44.19
C THR A 3 23.53 15.51 42.94
N LYS A 4 22.32 14.95 42.77
CA LYS A 4 21.82 14.50 41.47
C LYS A 4 21.92 15.71 40.54
N MET A 5 22.86 15.67 39.60
CA MET A 5 22.89 16.58 38.47
C MET A 5 21.57 16.39 37.71
N CYS A 6 20.60 17.29 37.89
CA CYS A 6 19.48 17.43 36.97
C CYS A 6 20.08 17.82 35.61
N LYS A 7 20.30 16.83 34.72
CA LYS A 7 20.43 17.11 33.29
C LYS A 7 19.18 17.90 32.92
N LYS A 8 19.34 19.13 32.41
CA LYS A 8 18.22 19.87 31.83
C LYS A 8 17.60 18.98 30.76
N ASP A 9 16.29 18.74 30.82
CA ASP A 9 15.56 18.09 29.73
C ASP A 9 15.68 18.97 28.49
N VAL A 10 16.61 18.64 27.61
CA VAL A 10 16.76 19.27 26.30
C VAL A 10 15.61 18.76 25.43
N LEU A 11 14.84 19.67 24.84
CA LEU A 11 13.82 19.31 23.85
C LEU A 11 14.52 18.84 22.58
N GLN A 12 14.36 17.56 22.27
CA GLN A 12 14.94 16.89 21.11
C GLN A 12 13.88 16.66 20.04
N ALA A 13 14.25 16.90 18.78
CA ALA A 13 13.42 16.55 17.62
C ALA A 13 14.20 15.66 16.64
N VAL A 14 13.51 14.70 16.05
CA VAL A 14 13.99 13.84 14.98
C VAL A 14 13.26 14.21 13.72
N ILE A 15 14.02 14.53 12.68
CA ILE A 15 13.47 14.81 11.35
C ILE A 15 13.97 13.72 10.41
N LEU A 16 13.04 12.98 9.81
CA LEU A 16 13.36 12.03 8.75
C LEU A 16 13.37 12.80 7.42
N ALA A 17 14.55 13.01 6.83
CA ALA A 17 14.70 13.77 5.59
C ALA A 17 14.01 13.08 4.39
N ASP A 18 13.91 11.76 4.46
CA ASP A 18 13.33 10.90 3.45
C ASP A 18 11.95 10.39 3.88
N ASP A 19 10.97 10.43 2.98
CA ASP A 19 9.60 9.95 3.24
C ASP A 19 9.39 8.51 2.69
N PHE A 20 10.39 7.91 2.04
CA PHE A 20 10.37 6.55 1.48
C PHE A 20 9.18 6.24 0.54
N THR A 21 8.53 7.28 0.00
CA THR A 21 7.42 7.19 -0.95
C THR A 21 7.85 7.63 -2.34
N THR A 22 7.19 7.11 -3.38
CA THR A 22 7.48 7.39 -4.81
C THR A 22 6.45 8.29 -5.49
N ARG A 23 5.55 8.91 -4.72
CA ARG A 23 4.40 9.68 -5.24
C ARG A 23 4.78 10.98 -5.95
N LEU A 24 5.96 11.53 -5.68
CA LEU A 24 6.42 12.82 -6.21
C LEU A 24 7.50 12.65 -7.29
N ASN A 25 7.54 11.49 -7.95
CA ASN A 25 8.37 11.29 -9.13
C ASN A 25 7.95 12.25 -10.26
N PRO A 26 8.92 12.85 -11.00
CA PRO A 26 10.36 12.60 -10.97
C PRO A 26 11.17 13.46 -9.99
N ALA A 27 10.57 14.37 -9.22
CA ALA A 27 11.31 15.35 -8.41
C ALA A 27 12.17 14.70 -7.31
N GLN A 28 11.68 13.62 -6.71
CA GLN A 28 12.40 12.87 -5.66
C GLN A 28 13.70 12.21 -6.15
N ASN A 29 13.87 12.03 -7.46
CA ASN A 29 15.13 11.53 -8.02
C ASN A 29 16.23 12.62 -8.03
N ILE A 30 15.85 13.90 -7.97
CA ILE A 30 16.77 15.04 -8.06
C ILE A 30 17.18 15.52 -6.67
N PHE A 31 16.21 15.63 -5.76
CA PHE A 31 16.44 16.11 -4.40
C PHE A 31 15.53 15.38 -3.39
N PRO A 32 15.95 15.28 -2.11
CA PRO A 32 15.16 14.62 -1.07
C PRO A 32 13.89 15.42 -0.74
N SER A 33 12.84 14.76 -0.24
CA SER A 33 11.54 15.39 0.04
C SER A 33 11.64 16.64 0.91
N ILE A 34 12.58 16.67 1.87
CA ILE A 34 12.83 17.81 2.76
C ILE A 34 13.36 19.06 2.05
N LEU A 35 13.93 18.90 0.85
CA LEU A 35 14.41 20.02 0.03
C LEU A 35 13.40 20.44 -1.04
N MET A 36 12.16 19.92 -0.99
CA MET A 36 11.09 20.34 -1.89
C MET A 36 10.86 21.86 -1.77
N PRO A 37 10.94 22.63 -2.87
CA PRO A 37 10.74 24.06 -2.83
C PRO A 37 9.25 24.40 -2.69
N VAL A 38 8.94 25.26 -1.72
CA VAL A 38 7.65 25.93 -1.54
C VAL A 38 7.92 27.42 -1.60
N ILE A 39 7.48 28.08 -2.68
CA ILE A 39 7.78 29.50 -2.97
C ILE A 39 9.30 29.74 -2.97
N ASN A 40 10.02 29.00 -3.82
CA ASN A 40 11.48 29.06 -4.01
C ASN A 40 12.33 28.74 -2.76
N ILE A 41 11.72 28.35 -1.64
CA ILE A 41 12.42 27.99 -0.40
C ILE A 41 12.22 26.52 -0.08
N PRO A 42 13.29 25.77 0.22
CA PRO A 42 13.18 24.39 0.67
C PRO A 42 12.38 24.23 1.96
N LEU A 43 11.57 23.17 2.06
CA LEU A 43 10.80 22.83 3.26
C LEU A 43 11.63 22.83 4.56
N LEU A 44 12.88 22.37 4.48
CA LEU A 44 13.82 22.35 5.60
C LEU A 44 13.95 23.71 6.31
N ASP A 45 14.02 24.80 5.56
CA ASP A 45 14.19 26.13 6.16
C ASP A 45 12.93 26.58 6.90
N TYR A 46 11.74 26.30 6.36
CA TYR A 46 10.48 26.56 7.06
C TYR A 46 10.39 25.76 8.37
N MET A 47 10.77 24.48 8.33
CA MET A 47 10.77 23.64 9.53
C MET A 47 11.76 24.16 10.58
N ILE A 48 12.99 24.53 10.18
CA ILE A 48 13.99 25.04 11.13
C ILE A 48 13.51 26.35 11.76
N GLU A 49 12.90 27.26 11.00
CA GLU A 49 12.31 28.48 11.57
C GLU A 49 11.23 28.16 12.62
N THR A 50 10.37 27.17 12.37
CA THR A 50 9.34 26.73 13.32
C THR A 50 9.95 26.08 14.57
N LEU A 51 11.01 25.28 14.41
CA LEU A 51 11.72 24.65 15.52
C LEU A 51 12.41 25.69 16.42
N ILE A 52 13.02 26.72 15.82
CA ILE A 52 13.63 27.85 16.54
C ILE A 52 12.56 28.62 17.31
N LYS A 53 11.41 28.93 16.67
CA LYS A 53 10.27 29.60 17.34
C LYS A 53 9.73 28.78 18.52
N SER A 54 9.68 27.46 18.37
CA SER A 54 9.28 26.51 19.41
C SER A 54 10.36 26.31 20.50
N LYS A 55 11.53 26.95 20.39
CA LYS A 55 12.65 26.86 21.34
C LYS A 55 13.20 25.42 21.50
N ILE A 56 13.20 24.66 20.41
CA ILE A 56 13.83 23.33 20.35
C ILE A 56 15.35 23.52 20.19
N GLN A 57 16.13 22.78 20.97
CA GLN A 57 17.57 23.02 21.12
C GLN A 57 18.41 22.04 20.29
N GLU A 58 17.95 20.80 20.15
CA GLU A 58 18.69 19.73 19.50
C GLU A 58 17.80 19.03 18.47
N VAL A 59 18.29 18.95 17.24
CA VAL A 59 17.61 18.33 16.11
C VAL A 59 18.50 17.28 15.50
N PHE A 60 17.99 16.06 15.37
CA PHE A 60 18.62 14.97 14.66
C PHE A 60 17.98 14.85 13.28
N LEU A 61 18.76 15.18 12.25
CA LEU A 61 18.34 15.06 10.86
C LEU A 61 18.82 13.71 10.33
N TYR A 62 17.90 12.77 10.15
CA TYR A 62 18.20 11.44 9.62
C TYR A 62 18.08 11.46 8.09
N CYS A 63 19.12 11.02 7.39
CA CYS A 63 19.19 11.06 5.94
C CYS A 63 19.85 9.80 5.39
N SER A 64 19.21 9.22 4.39
CA SER A 64 19.67 8.03 3.65
C SER A 64 19.83 8.31 2.15
N SER A 65 19.01 9.20 1.58
CA SER A 65 19.06 9.59 0.16
C SER A 65 19.75 10.94 -0.05
N HIS A 66 20.42 11.11 -1.20
CA HIS A 66 21.04 12.39 -1.64
C HIS A 66 21.87 13.12 -0.57
N VAL A 67 22.59 12.35 0.25
CA VAL A 67 23.33 12.82 1.43
C VAL A 67 24.29 13.97 1.10
N ASP A 68 24.96 13.91 -0.05
CA ASP A 68 25.93 14.94 -0.46
C ASP A 68 25.28 16.29 -0.73
N LEU A 69 24.08 16.29 -1.32
CA LEU A 69 23.30 17.51 -1.57
C LEU A 69 22.89 18.15 -0.25
N LEU A 70 22.38 17.34 0.68
CA LEU A 70 21.96 17.83 2.00
C LEU A 70 23.15 18.34 2.83
N LYS A 71 24.29 17.64 2.81
CA LYS A 71 25.54 18.10 3.44
C LYS A 71 26.00 19.43 2.87
N LYS A 72 25.94 19.61 1.54
CA LYS A 72 26.28 20.88 0.89
C LYS A 72 25.34 21.98 1.35
N TYR A 73 24.03 21.71 1.33
CA TYR A 73 23.00 22.66 1.76
C TYR A 73 23.20 23.12 3.21
N MET A 74 23.48 22.18 4.12
CA MET A 74 23.73 22.47 5.54
C MET A 74 25.03 23.23 5.80
N LYS A 75 26.07 23.07 4.96
CA LYS A 75 27.32 23.83 5.09
C LYS A 75 27.18 25.30 4.69
N GLU A 76 26.29 25.58 3.74
CA GLU A 76 26.08 26.93 3.22
C GLU A 76 25.27 27.82 4.19
N ARG A 77 24.53 27.22 5.13
CA ARG A 77 23.67 27.95 6.07
C ARG A 77 24.13 27.78 7.51
N VAL A 78 24.17 28.89 8.25
CA VAL A 78 24.44 28.89 9.69
C VAL A 78 23.14 29.20 10.43
N TYR A 79 22.58 28.19 11.08
CA TYR A 79 21.42 28.37 11.95
C TYR A 79 21.88 28.78 13.35
N LYS A 80 21.30 29.86 13.87
CA LYS A 80 21.55 30.32 15.24
C LYS A 80 20.52 29.69 16.18
N ASP A 81 20.88 29.52 17.45
CA ASP A 81 20.00 29.05 18.53
C ASP A 81 19.51 27.58 18.44
N ILE A 82 19.99 26.81 17.47
CA ILE A 82 19.64 25.39 17.30
C ILE A 82 20.86 24.55 16.90
N THR A 83 20.95 23.35 17.45
CA THR A 83 22.03 22.39 17.16
C THR A 83 21.46 21.30 16.26
N ILE A 84 21.95 21.21 15.03
CA ILE A 84 21.49 20.22 14.03
C ILE A 84 22.59 19.18 13.84
N SER A 85 22.28 17.94 14.19
CA SER A 85 23.17 16.78 14.06
C SER A 85 22.67 15.90 12.92
N LEU A 86 23.52 15.66 11.92
CA LEU A 86 23.19 14.82 10.77
C LEU A 86 23.50 13.34 11.10
N ILE A 87 22.49 12.48 11.01
CA ILE A 87 22.64 11.03 11.10
C ILE A 87 22.55 10.46 9.69
N ILE A 88 23.64 9.84 9.25
CA ILE A 88 23.74 9.23 7.93
C ILE A 88 23.66 7.72 8.11
N SER A 89 22.86 7.08 7.26
CA SER A 89 22.75 5.63 7.22
C SER A 89 22.60 5.16 5.78
N ASP A 90 23.46 4.23 5.40
CA ASP A 90 23.42 3.60 4.08
C ASP A 90 22.52 2.36 4.16
N GLY A 91 21.52 2.27 3.28
CA GLY A 91 20.66 1.09 3.16
C GLY A 91 19.32 1.14 3.91
N CYS A 92 18.93 2.30 4.45
CA CYS A 92 17.59 2.50 5.00
C CYS A 92 16.53 2.49 3.88
N ARG A 93 15.53 1.59 3.96
CA ARG A 93 14.47 1.48 2.94
C ARG A 93 13.10 1.90 3.44
N SER A 94 12.91 1.95 4.75
CA SER A 94 11.63 2.31 5.37
C SER A 94 11.81 3.25 6.55
N LEU A 95 10.69 3.80 7.01
CA LEU A 95 10.64 4.60 8.24
C LEU A 95 11.00 3.76 9.47
N GLY A 96 10.55 2.50 9.50
CA GLY A 96 10.87 1.57 10.58
C GLY A 96 12.37 1.30 10.70
N ASP A 97 13.05 1.09 9.57
CA ASP A 97 14.51 0.88 9.54
C ASP A 97 15.26 2.10 10.12
N ALA A 98 14.80 3.31 9.78
CA ALA A 98 15.40 4.55 10.30
C ALA A 98 15.29 4.64 11.82
N LEU A 99 14.12 4.33 12.38
CA LEU A 99 13.90 4.38 13.83
C LEU A 99 14.68 3.28 14.56
N ARG A 100 14.81 2.08 13.99
CA ARG A 100 15.66 1.00 14.53
C ARG A 100 17.13 1.36 14.56
N ASP A 101 17.62 2.01 13.50
CA ASP A 101 19.01 2.47 13.43
C ASP A 101 19.27 3.57 14.48
N ILE A 102 18.32 4.49 14.67
CA ILE A 102 18.39 5.52 15.73
C ILE A 102 18.44 4.87 17.12
N ASP A 103 17.63 3.83 17.36
CA ASP A 103 17.62 3.07 18.62
C ASP A 103 18.97 2.37 18.87
N THR A 104 19.46 1.65 17.86
CA THR A 104 20.73 0.90 17.90
C THR A 104 21.90 1.83 18.21
N LYS A 105 21.91 3.02 17.62
CA LYS A 105 22.95 4.01 17.86
C LYS A 105 22.77 4.73 19.22
N GLY A 106 21.59 4.65 19.83
CA GLY A 106 21.32 5.14 21.19
C GLY A 106 21.41 6.65 21.37
N TRP A 107 21.17 7.43 20.30
CA TRP A 107 21.25 8.90 20.30
C TRP A 107 20.14 9.54 21.15
N ILE A 108 18.99 8.88 21.24
CA ILE A 108 17.78 9.39 21.87
C ILE A 108 17.33 8.39 22.92
N ARG A 109 17.08 8.89 24.14
CA ARG A 109 16.65 8.07 25.29
C ARG A 109 15.50 8.68 26.07
N GLY A 110 15.06 9.88 25.70
CA GLY A 110 13.99 10.61 26.34
C GLY A 110 12.78 10.77 25.43
N TYR A 111 11.85 11.62 25.85
CA TYR A 111 10.75 12.07 25.00
C TYR A 111 11.31 12.91 23.85
N PHE A 112 10.79 12.69 22.64
CA PHE A 112 11.24 13.41 21.45
C PHE A 112 10.07 13.70 20.52
N ILE A 113 10.26 14.66 19.62
CA ILE A 113 9.29 15.00 18.57
C ILE A 113 9.77 14.34 17.28
N LEU A 114 8.96 13.49 16.68
CA LEU A 114 9.24 12.88 15.37
C LEU A 114 8.49 13.64 14.28
N ILE A 115 9.22 14.13 13.28
CA ILE A 115 8.67 14.88 12.14
C ILE A 115 9.13 14.21 10.85
N ARG A 116 8.21 13.99 9.91
CA ARG A 116 8.58 13.58 8.55
C ARG A 116 8.92 14.79 7.70
N GLY A 117 10.00 14.70 6.93
CA GLY A 117 10.61 15.81 6.21
C GLY A 117 9.76 16.41 5.08
N ASN A 118 8.68 15.74 4.68
CA ASN A 118 7.70 16.29 3.73
C ASN A 118 6.70 17.28 4.35
N THR A 119 6.82 17.58 5.65
CA THR A 119 5.81 18.36 6.38
C THR A 119 6.12 19.84 6.40
N PHE A 120 5.11 20.66 6.08
CA PHE A 120 5.12 22.08 6.39
C PHE A 120 4.31 22.35 7.66
N THR A 121 4.85 23.16 8.58
CA THR A 121 4.15 23.58 9.81
C THR A 121 4.64 24.93 10.33
N ASN A 122 3.74 25.73 10.91
CA ASN A 122 4.03 26.96 11.66
C ASN A 122 3.70 26.85 13.18
N THR A 123 3.34 25.66 13.65
CA THR A 123 2.77 25.40 14.98
C THR A 123 3.80 25.51 16.10
N ASP A 124 3.36 25.95 17.29
CA ASP A 124 4.19 25.86 18.50
C ASP A 124 4.25 24.41 19.02
N LEU A 125 5.32 23.71 18.64
CA LEU A 125 5.53 22.31 19.00
C LEU A 125 5.80 22.11 20.49
N LYS A 126 6.25 23.15 21.21
CA LYS A 126 6.58 23.03 22.64
C LYS A 126 5.33 22.87 23.50
N THR A 127 4.27 23.60 23.16
CA THR A 127 3.00 23.49 23.89
C THR A 127 2.39 22.10 23.71
N LEU A 128 2.37 21.62 22.47
CA LEU A 128 1.91 20.27 22.13
C LEU A 128 2.73 19.20 22.86
N PHE A 129 4.06 19.33 22.87
CA PHE A 129 4.94 18.40 23.58
C PHE A 129 4.68 18.36 25.08
N ASN A 130 4.41 19.50 25.71
CA ASN A 130 4.07 19.55 27.14
C ASN A 130 2.74 18.85 27.44
N VAL A 131 1.74 18.96 26.54
CA VAL A 131 0.47 18.21 26.67
C VAL A 131 0.75 16.70 26.68
N HIS A 132 1.60 16.23 25.77
CA HIS A 132 1.99 14.82 25.74
C HIS A 132 2.73 14.39 27.01
N ARG A 133 3.67 15.21 27.53
CA ARG A 133 4.37 14.90 28.80
C ARG A 133 3.40 14.73 29.98
N VAL A 134 2.45 15.66 30.15
CA VAL A 134 1.44 15.57 31.22
C VAL A 134 0.58 14.33 31.05
N ARG A 135 0.30 13.93 29.79
CA ARG A 135 -0.44 12.71 29.49
C ARG A 135 0.37 11.46 29.85
N ALA A 136 1.64 11.41 29.47
CA ALA A 136 2.54 10.29 29.79
C ALA A 136 2.83 10.15 31.30
N GLU A 137 2.75 11.25 32.06
CA GLU A 137 2.83 11.21 33.52
C GLU A 137 1.57 10.59 34.16
N LYS A 138 0.39 10.81 33.56
CA LYS A 138 -0.88 10.22 34.02
C LYS A 138 -1.01 8.76 33.59
N ASP A 139 -0.63 8.46 32.35
CA ASP A 139 -0.65 7.13 31.78
C ASP A 139 0.75 6.74 31.29
N LYS A 140 1.38 5.83 32.02
CA LYS A 140 2.72 5.33 31.67
C LYS A 140 2.73 4.53 30.36
N GLY A 141 1.58 4.03 29.91
CA GLY A 141 1.43 3.35 28.62
C GLY A 141 1.28 4.30 27.44
N ALA A 142 1.26 5.63 27.65
CA ALA A 142 1.13 6.60 26.55
C ALA A 142 2.41 6.66 25.72
N THR A 143 2.41 5.93 24.61
CA THR A 143 3.57 5.76 23.74
C THR A 143 3.70 6.91 22.74
N MET A 144 2.59 7.34 22.14
CA MET A 144 2.63 8.37 21.09
C MET A 144 1.40 9.27 21.15
N THR A 145 1.57 10.55 20.80
CA THR A 145 0.46 11.46 20.52
C THR A 145 0.59 12.01 19.10
N MET A 146 -0.40 11.69 18.26
CA MET A 146 -0.50 12.17 16.88
C MET A 146 -1.08 13.58 16.85
N VAL A 147 -0.48 14.49 16.08
CA VAL A 147 -1.03 15.82 15.85
C VAL A 147 -1.86 15.79 14.58
N LEU A 148 -3.13 16.17 14.68
CA LEU A 148 -4.10 16.09 13.59
C LEU A 148 -4.69 17.45 13.27
N ARG A 149 -4.87 17.73 11.98
CA ARG A 149 -5.49 18.95 11.51
C ARG A 149 -6.88 18.67 10.96
N ASN A 150 -7.85 19.49 11.34
CA ASN A 150 -9.20 19.43 10.78
C ASN A 150 -9.27 20.21 9.46
N PHE A 151 -9.70 19.56 8.37
CA PHE A 151 -9.93 20.23 7.07
C PHE A 151 -11.34 20.82 6.93
N GLY A 152 -12.23 20.61 7.90
CA GLY A 152 -13.61 21.05 7.83
C GLY A 152 -14.43 20.17 6.88
N SER A 153 -14.74 20.69 5.68
CA SER A 153 -15.62 20.01 4.72
C SER A 153 -14.85 19.25 3.64
N MET A 154 -15.11 17.95 3.52
CA MET A 154 -14.54 17.08 2.48
C MET A 154 -15.15 17.27 1.10
N LYS A 155 -16.30 17.95 0.99
CA LYS A 155 -16.98 18.12 -0.30
C LYS A 155 -16.23 19.06 -1.25
N ASP A 156 -15.41 19.96 -0.69
CA ASP A 156 -14.72 21.01 -1.44
C ASP A 156 -13.19 20.86 -1.43
N SER A 157 -12.67 19.80 -0.80
CA SER A 157 -11.23 19.63 -0.61
C SER A 157 -10.60 18.79 -1.72
N TYR A 158 -9.61 19.36 -2.41
CA TYR A 158 -8.75 18.65 -3.37
C TYR A 158 -7.87 17.56 -2.71
N LEU A 159 -7.97 17.39 -1.39
CA LEU A 159 -7.13 16.52 -0.55
C LEU A 159 -7.91 15.35 0.07
N ASN A 160 -9.02 14.93 -0.53
CA ASN A 160 -9.82 13.81 -0.01
C ASN A 160 -9.04 12.49 0.09
N GLU A 161 -8.03 12.29 -0.77
CA GLU A 161 -7.14 11.12 -0.73
C GLU A 161 -6.20 11.11 0.49
N GLU A 162 -6.01 12.26 1.14
CA GLU A 162 -5.14 12.42 2.32
C GLU A 162 -5.93 12.37 3.63
N ALA A 163 -7.25 12.22 3.53
CA ALA A 163 -8.14 12.10 4.66
C ALA A 163 -7.91 10.82 5.46
N SER A 164 -8.01 10.94 6.78
CA SER A 164 -7.96 9.79 7.69
C SER A 164 -9.27 9.67 8.47
N LEU A 165 -9.77 8.44 8.55
CA LEU A 165 -10.84 8.08 9.46
C LEU A 165 -10.23 7.71 10.81
N ILE A 166 -10.73 8.35 11.85
CA ILE A 166 -10.23 8.22 13.21
C ILE A 166 -11.41 8.00 14.14
N VAL A 167 -11.31 6.95 14.94
CA VAL A 167 -12.25 6.65 16.01
C VAL A 167 -11.50 6.82 17.32
N SER A 168 -12.04 7.63 18.23
CA SER A 168 -11.40 7.93 19.50
C SER A 168 -12.39 8.02 20.65
N ASP A 169 -11.91 7.76 21.86
CA ASP A 169 -12.64 8.07 23.08
C ASP A 169 -12.59 9.58 23.36
N LYS A 170 -13.76 10.19 23.51
CA LYS A 170 -13.92 11.64 23.68
C LYS A 170 -13.41 12.15 25.03
N SER A 171 -13.36 11.28 26.04
CA SER A 171 -12.91 11.69 27.38
C SER A 171 -11.39 11.76 27.51
N SER A 172 -10.67 10.86 26.83
CA SER A 172 -9.21 10.71 26.94
C SER A 172 -8.45 11.15 25.68
N ASN A 173 -9.13 11.34 24.54
CA ASN A 173 -8.56 11.47 23.20
C ASN A 173 -7.65 10.28 22.82
N LYS A 174 -7.91 9.10 23.38
CA LYS A 174 -7.26 7.84 22.99
C LYS A 174 -7.79 7.41 21.62
N ILE A 175 -6.89 7.06 20.71
CA ILE A 175 -7.27 6.51 19.41
C ILE A 175 -7.62 5.03 19.61
N LEU A 176 -8.76 4.62 19.05
CA LEU A 176 -9.22 3.23 19.02
C LEU A 176 -9.01 2.62 17.64
N TYR A 177 -9.25 3.41 16.59
CA TYR A 177 -9.07 2.97 15.21
C TYR A 177 -8.55 4.11 14.33
N TYR A 178 -7.63 3.76 13.43
CA TYR A 178 -7.03 4.67 12.48
C TYR A 178 -6.92 4.00 11.11
N THR A 179 -7.46 4.64 10.08
CA THR A 179 -7.24 4.22 8.70
C THR A 179 -7.22 5.42 7.76
N LYS A 180 -6.43 5.33 6.69
CA LYS A 180 -6.44 6.31 5.60
C LYS A 180 -7.55 5.96 4.63
N LEU A 181 -8.37 6.95 4.26
CA LEU A 181 -9.50 6.74 3.35
C LEU A 181 -8.96 6.53 1.93
N LYS A 182 -9.16 5.32 1.39
CA LYS A 182 -8.94 5.04 -0.03
C LYS A 182 -10.25 5.24 -0.79
N ASN A 183 -10.20 5.86 -1.97
CA ASN A 183 -11.38 6.15 -2.80
C ASN A 183 -12.23 4.90 -3.15
N SER A 184 -11.67 3.70 -3.04
CA SER A 184 -12.32 2.43 -3.35
C SER A 184 -13.30 1.94 -2.27
N GLU A 185 -13.17 2.37 -1.01
CA GLU A 185 -13.95 1.80 0.11
C GLU A 185 -15.09 2.72 0.55
N LYS A 186 -16.32 2.39 0.10
CA LYS A 186 -17.54 3.14 0.47
C LYS A 186 -18.13 2.73 1.83
N LYS A 187 -17.62 1.67 2.45
CA LYS A 187 -18.14 1.11 3.71
C LYS A 187 -17.02 1.05 4.74
N VAL A 188 -17.33 1.47 5.97
CA VAL A 188 -16.44 1.38 7.12
C VAL A 188 -17.00 0.30 8.04
N LYS A 189 -16.16 -0.67 8.43
CA LYS A 189 -16.50 -1.64 9.47
C LYS A 189 -16.24 -1.00 10.83
N LEU A 190 -17.25 -0.98 11.70
CA LEU A 190 -17.15 -0.49 13.06
C LEU A 190 -17.16 -1.70 14.01
N GLU A 191 -16.17 -1.80 14.88
CA GLU A 191 -16.11 -2.90 15.84
C GLU A 191 -17.02 -2.63 17.04
N LEU A 192 -17.73 -3.67 17.50
CA LEU A 192 -18.68 -3.54 18.60
C LEU A 192 -17.98 -3.16 19.92
N ASN A 193 -16.77 -3.67 20.13
CA ASN A 193 -15.99 -3.49 21.36
C ASN A 193 -15.73 -2.01 21.67
N TRP A 194 -15.57 -1.17 20.64
CA TRP A 194 -15.36 0.27 20.81
C TRP A 194 -16.50 0.92 21.63
N PHE A 195 -17.74 0.46 21.43
CA PHE A 195 -18.93 0.98 22.10
C PHE A 195 -19.24 0.29 23.44
N LEU A 196 -18.71 -0.91 23.67
CA LEU A 196 -18.90 -1.63 24.92
C LEU A 196 -17.93 -1.15 26.00
N ASP A 197 -16.70 -0.83 25.61
CA ASP A 197 -15.62 -0.48 26.54
C ASP A 197 -15.55 1.02 26.87
N HIS A 198 -16.22 1.88 26.08
CA HIS A 198 -16.13 3.34 26.20
C HIS A 198 -17.51 4.00 26.28
N ASN A 199 -17.64 5.01 27.15
CA ASN A 199 -18.89 5.74 27.35
C ASN A 199 -19.25 6.66 26.17
N GLU A 200 -18.26 7.34 25.58
CA GLU A 200 -18.46 8.24 24.45
C GLU A 200 -17.38 8.02 23.39
N VAL A 201 -17.81 7.57 22.22
CA VAL A 201 -16.95 7.34 21.05
C VAL A 201 -17.19 8.44 20.02
N GLU A 202 -16.12 9.05 19.55
CA GLU A 202 -16.13 10.06 18.50
C GLU A 202 -15.55 9.48 17.21
N ILE A 203 -16.30 9.58 16.11
CA ILE A 203 -15.90 9.10 14.79
C ILE A 203 -15.77 10.30 13.86
N ASN A 204 -14.56 10.54 13.36
CA ASN A 204 -14.26 11.68 12.50
C ASN A 204 -13.52 11.24 11.24
N SER A 205 -13.99 11.71 10.08
CA SER A 205 -13.34 11.50 8.79
C SER A 205 -12.60 12.73 8.26
N CYS A 206 -12.80 13.91 8.85
CA CYS A 206 -12.29 15.19 8.35
C CYS A 206 -10.86 15.53 8.82
N TYR A 207 -10.17 14.61 9.49
CA TYR A 207 -8.83 14.84 9.99
C TYR A 207 -7.76 14.42 8.99
N LEU A 208 -6.72 15.23 8.93
CA LEU A 208 -5.46 14.97 8.24
C LEU A 208 -4.39 14.65 9.26
N ASP A 209 -3.62 13.59 8.96
CA ASP A 209 -2.36 13.33 9.65
C ASP A 209 -1.33 14.38 9.24
N THR A 210 -0.87 15.18 10.22
CA THR A 210 0.12 16.23 9.97
C THR A 210 1.54 15.69 9.85
N HIS A 211 1.76 14.39 10.08
CA HIS A 211 3.07 13.74 10.12
C HIS A 211 4.02 14.27 11.22
N ILE A 212 3.43 14.87 12.27
CA ILE A 212 4.11 15.30 13.48
C ILE A 212 3.63 14.42 14.62
N TYR A 213 4.56 13.70 15.23
CA TYR A 213 4.29 12.75 16.29
C TYR A 213 5.09 13.12 17.55
N LEU A 214 4.40 13.16 18.68
CA LEU A 214 5.02 13.37 19.98
C LEU A 214 5.26 11.99 20.59
N CYS A 215 6.52 11.63 20.78
CA CYS A 215 6.90 10.26 21.08
C CYS A 215 7.48 10.15 22.50
N SER A 216 7.01 9.12 23.21
CA SER A 216 7.66 8.59 24.41
C SER A 216 8.91 7.79 24.02
N PRO A 217 9.86 7.60 24.97
CA PRO A 217 11.04 6.78 24.72
C PRO A 217 10.72 5.30 24.41
N SER A 218 9.49 4.83 24.64
CA SER A 218 9.03 3.49 24.29
C SER A 218 8.87 3.25 22.78
N VAL A 219 8.73 4.31 21.97
CA VAL A 219 8.50 4.16 20.51
C VAL A 219 9.67 3.45 19.83
N LEU A 220 10.91 3.83 20.14
CA LEU A 220 12.09 3.27 19.48
C LEU A 220 12.27 1.76 19.76
N PRO A 221 12.20 1.28 21.02
CA PRO A 221 12.18 -0.16 21.31
C PRO A 221 11.03 -0.91 20.63
N LEU A 222 9.83 -0.34 20.52
CA LEU A 222 8.72 -1.01 19.85
C LEU A 222 9.01 -1.28 18.37
N PHE A 223 9.70 -0.36 17.69
CA PHE A 223 10.17 -0.59 16.32
C PHE A 223 11.31 -1.62 16.26
N ALA A 224 12.17 -1.67 17.27
CA ALA A 224 13.25 -2.65 17.37
C ALA A 224 12.74 -4.07 17.61
N ASP A 225 11.73 -4.24 18.47
CA ASP A 225 11.14 -5.53 18.80
C ASP A 225 10.23 -6.06 17.68
N ASN A 226 9.56 -5.16 16.93
CA ASN A 226 8.61 -5.51 15.88
C ASN A 226 9.17 -5.13 14.49
N PHE A 227 9.81 -6.10 13.83
CA PHE A 227 10.42 -5.93 12.51
C PHE A 227 9.41 -5.68 11.36
N ASP A 228 8.15 -6.07 11.57
CA ASP A 228 7.09 -5.89 10.58
C ASP A 228 6.62 -4.44 10.45
N PHE A 229 6.92 -3.58 11.43
CA PHE A 229 6.59 -2.16 11.37
C PHE A 229 7.52 -1.43 10.40
N GLN A 230 7.11 -1.34 9.13
CA GLN A 230 7.86 -0.67 8.07
C GLN A 230 7.44 0.80 7.92
N THR A 231 6.13 1.07 8.00
CA THR A 231 5.58 2.44 7.92
C THR A 231 4.97 2.89 9.26
N MET A 232 4.73 4.20 9.38
CA MET A 232 4.02 4.73 10.54
C MET A 232 2.58 4.19 10.62
N ASP A 233 1.95 3.92 9.48
CA ASP A 233 0.59 3.38 9.45
C ASP A 233 0.54 1.95 10.00
N ASP A 234 1.59 1.14 9.72
CA ASP A 234 1.72 -0.22 10.26
C ASP A 234 1.95 -0.19 11.76
N PHE A 235 2.79 0.75 12.24
CA PHE A 235 3.00 0.96 13.67
C PHE A 235 1.71 1.35 14.39
N ILE A 236 0.97 2.33 13.86
CA ILE A 236 -0.30 2.77 14.48
C ILE A 236 -1.29 1.61 14.52
N ARG A 237 -1.50 0.90 13.40
CA ARG A 237 -2.39 -0.27 13.36
C ARG A 237 -1.93 -1.38 14.31
N GLY A 238 -0.64 -1.69 14.31
CA GLY A 238 -0.06 -2.75 15.14
C GLY A 238 -0.20 -2.48 16.63
N VAL A 239 0.02 -1.24 17.07
CA VAL A 239 -0.14 -0.84 18.48
C VAL A 239 -1.61 -0.85 18.89
N LEU A 240 -2.53 -0.41 18.01
CA LEU A 240 -3.97 -0.42 18.31
C LEU A 240 -4.54 -1.83 18.38
N MET A 241 -4.11 -2.75 17.49
CA MET A 241 -4.61 -4.13 17.46
C MET A 241 -4.04 -4.98 18.61
N ASN A 242 -2.80 -4.71 19.03
CA ASN A 242 -2.09 -5.50 20.05
C ASN A 242 -1.98 -4.77 21.40
N GLU A 243 -2.98 -3.93 21.75
CA GLU A 243 -2.94 -3.16 23.00
C GLU A 243 -2.79 -4.06 24.24
N GLU A 244 -3.46 -5.21 24.26
CA GLU A 244 -3.41 -6.16 25.38
C GLU A 244 -2.01 -6.72 25.66
N ILE A 245 -1.17 -6.81 24.63
CA ILE A 245 0.18 -7.40 24.71
C ILE A 245 1.23 -6.32 24.95
N LEU A 246 1.11 -5.18 24.26
CA LEU A 246 2.13 -4.13 24.25
C LEU A 246 1.94 -3.11 25.38
N ASP A 247 0.77 -3.06 26.03
CA ASP A 247 0.34 -2.03 27.00
C ASP A 247 0.70 -0.61 26.56
N SER A 248 0.60 -0.37 25.26
CA SER A 248 1.04 0.85 24.59
C SER A 248 -0.16 1.51 23.93
N ARG A 249 -0.37 2.79 24.23
CA ARG A 249 -1.54 3.56 23.79
C ARG A 249 -1.13 4.74 22.94
N ILE A 250 -1.93 4.99 21.92
CA ILE A 250 -1.77 6.14 21.02
C ILE A 250 -2.92 7.12 21.27
N TYR A 251 -2.57 8.39 21.41
CA TYR A 251 -3.51 9.48 21.58
C TYR A 251 -3.45 10.40 20.39
N TRP A 252 -4.46 11.26 20.26
CA TRP A 252 -4.41 12.36 19.32
C TRP A 252 -4.57 13.71 19.99
N GLN A 253 -4.15 14.75 19.28
CA GLN A 253 -4.33 16.14 19.66
C GLN A 253 -4.70 16.95 18.42
N GLN A 254 -5.81 17.69 18.51
CA GLN A 254 -6.20 18.61 17.45
C GLN A 254 -5.24 19.80 17.40
N LEU A 255 -4.86 20.18 16.18
CA LEU A 255 -4.17 21.42 15.91
C LEU A 255 -5.06 22.63 16.20
N ASN A 256 -4.48 23.71 16.75
CA ASN A 256 -5.22 24.95 16.94
C ASN A 256 -5.72 25.50 15.60
N THR A 257 -6.84 26.21 15.62
CA THR A 257 -7.45 26.78 14.41
C THR A 257 -6.59 27.86 13.74
N GLU A 258 -5.68 28.47 14.49
CA GLU A 258 -4.73 29.49 14.00
C GLU A 258 -3.48 28.87 13.38
N ASP A 259 -3.17 27.63 13.77
CA ASP A 259 -1.98 26.93 13.32
C ASP A 259 -2.27 26.15 12.02
N TYR A 260 -1.25 26.02 11.19
CA TYR A 260 -1.30 25.40 9.89
C TYR A 260 -0.22 24.33 9.79
N ALA A 261 -0.63 23.11 9.48
CA ALA A 261 0.27 22.02 9.13
C ALA A 261 -0.27 21.26 7.91
N LEU A 262 0.58 20.92 6.96
CA LEU A 262 0.22 20.15 5.77
C LEU A 262 1.45 19.39 5.24
N PRO A 263 1.40 18.05 5.19
CA PRO A 263 2.43 17.27 4.52
C PRO A 263 2.26 17.28 3.00
N ILE A 264 3.38 17.29 2.29
CA ILE A 264 3.44 17.18 0.84
C ILE A 264 3.56 15.70 0.47
N THR A 265 2.42 15.05 0.32
CA THR A 265 2.30 13.65 -0.10
C THR A 265 1.97 13.50 -1.60
N SER A 266 1.39 14.54 -2.19
CA SER A 266 1.00 14.59 -3.60
C SER A 266 1.24 15.97 -4.21
N TRP A 267 1.27 16.05 -5.54
CA TRP A 267 1.34 17.33 -6.26
C TRP A 267 0.12 18.23 -5.98
N LYS A 268 -1.05 17.63 -5.70
CA LYS A 268 -2.24 18.35 -5.24
C LYS A 268 -1.98 19.03 -3.89
N ALA A 269 -1.41 18.29 -2.93
CA ALA A 269 -1.02 18.83 -1.62
C ALA A 269 0.04 19.94 -1.75
N HIS A 270 1.04 19.76 -2.60
CA HIS A 270 2.05 20.79 -2.90
C HIS A 270 1.40 22.08 -3.43
N HIS A 271 0.47 21.94 -4.38
CA HIS A 271 -0.23 23.08 -4.97
C HIS A 271 -1.11 23.82 -3.94
N VAL A 272 -1.87 23.09 -3.12
CA VAL A 272 -2.71 23.66 -2.06
C VAL A 272 -1.86 24.38 -1.02
N LEU A 273 -0.78 23.75 -0.56
CA LEU A 273 0.16 24.36 0.39
C LEU A 273 0.71 25.67 -0.16
N THR A 274 1.16 25.65 -1.41
CA THR A 274 1.73 26.83 -2.06
C THR A 274 0.71 27.98 -2.13
N GLN A 275 -0.54 27.69 -2.48
CA GLN A 275 -1.60 28.70 -2.48
C GLN A 275 -1.90 29.24 -1.08
N ASP A 276 -1.95 28.36 -0.07
CA ASP A 276 -2.24 28.75 1.31
C ASP A 276 -1.14 29.63 1.91
N VAL A 277 0.13 29.35 1.58
CA VAL A 277 1.25 30.21 1.98
C VAL A 277 1.17 31.57 1.29
N LEU A 278 0.83 31.62 -0.02
CA LEU A 278 0.61 32.89 -0.73
C LEU A 278 -0.54 33.71 -0.15
N ARG A 279 -1.63 33.04 0.27
CA ARG A 279 -2.78 33.65 0.95
C ARG A 279 -2.54 34.00 2.42
N ARG A 280 -1.34 33.74 2.93
CA ARG A 280 -0.92 34.02 4.31
C ARG A 280 -1.69 33.21 5.37
N HIS A 281 -2.23 32.04 5.01
CA HIS A 281 -2.83 31.11 5.97
C HIS A 281 -1.78 30.50 6.92
N SER A 282 -0.51 30.49 6.52
CA SER A 282 0.63 29.98 7.29
C SER A 282 1.34 31.05 8.14
N PHE A 283 0.69 32.18 8.45
CA PHE A 283 1.32 33.24 9.25
C PHE A 283 1.89 32.67 10.57
N PRO A 284 3.13 33.00 10.98
CA PRO A 284 4.01 34.05 10.48
C PRO A 284 4.92 33.65 9.30
N LEU A 285 4.87 32.41 8.81
CA LEU A 285 5.65 31.91 7.67
C LEU A 285 4.98 32.34 6.35
N ALA A 286 4.94 33.64 6.10
CA ALA A 286 4.38 34.23 4.89
C ALA A 286 5.50 34.93 4.08
N PRO A 287 5.36 35.04 2.74
CA PRO A 287 6.41 35.60 1.88
C PRO A 287 6.94 36.98 2.29
N ASP A 288 6.08 37.84 2.86
CA ASP A 288 6.46 39.21 3.24
C ASP A 288 7.24 39.30 4.56
N VAL A 289 7.05 38.31 5.43
CA VAL A 289 7.59 38.32 6.80
C VAL A 289 8.85 37.48 6.88
N LEU A 290 8.95 36.47 6.02
CA LEU A 290 10.04 35.51 6.05
C LEU A 290 11.37 36.20 5.69
N PRO A 291 12.38 36.21 6.57
CA PRO A 291 13.67 36.87 6.32
C PRO A 291 14.43 36.31 5.11
N LEU A 292 14.07 35.11 4.66
CA LEU A 292 14.63 34.42 3.50
C LEU A 292 14.13 34.97 2.17
N LEU A 293 12.93 35.57 2.12
CA LEU A 293 12.32 36.18 0.92
C LEU A 293 12.46 37.70 0.99
N LYS A 294 13.69 38.20 0.89
CA LYS A 294 13.93 39.65 0.83
C LYS A 294 13.56 40.20 -0.55
N ASN A 295 13.12 41.46 -0.58
CA ASN A 295 12.87 42.24 -1.80
C ASN A 295 11.69 41.75 -2.66
N PHE A 296 10.72 41.07 -2.03
CA PHE A 296 9.40 40.81 -2.64
C PHE A 296 8.43 41.94 -2.30
N ILE A 297 7.78 42.48 -3.32
CA ILE A 297 6.73 43.48 -3.21
C ILE A 297 5.38 42.76 -3.26
N CYS A 298 4.59 42.92 -2.21
CA CYS A 298 3.20 42.45 -2.19
C CYS A 298 2.33 43.36 -3.07
N MET A 299 1.62 42.73 -4.00
CA MET A 299 0.61 43.32 -4.87
C MET A 299 -0.80 42.80 -4.48
N PRO A 300 -1.88 43.43 -4.97
CA PRO A 300 -3.25 42.99 -4.68
C PRO A 300 -3.49 41.53 -5.10
N ARG A 301 -4.47 40.87 -4.46
CA ARG A 301 -4.87 39.47 -4.74
C ARG A 301 -3.76 38.44 -4.47
N SER A 302 -3.07 38.58 -3.34
CA SER A 302 -2.04 37.62 -2.87
C SER A 302 -0.95 37.37 -3.92
N THR A 303 -0.53 38.45 -4.59
CA THR A 303 0.43 38.40 -5.68
C THR A 303 1.74 39.01 -5.23
N TYR A 304 2.87 38.39 -5.55
CA TYR A 304 4.18 38.81 -5.10
C TYR A 304 5.13 38.97 -6.27
N LYS A 305 5.95 40.02 -6.24
CA LYS A 305 6.91 40.30 -7.29
C LYS A 305 8.26 40.66 -6.69
N HIS A 306 9.31 39.97 -7.09
CA HIS A 306 10.67 40.39 -6.76
C HIS A 306 11.03 41.70 -7.49
N GLU A 307 11.77 42.59 -6.82
CA GLU A 307 12.17 43.90 -7.36
C GLU A 307 12.89 43.83 -8.71
N THR A 308 13.73 42.82 -8.92
CA THR A 308 14.51 42.63 -10.15
C THR A 308 13.69 42.08 -11.32
N ALA A 309 12.45 41.66 -11.10
CA ALA A 309 11.69 40.95 -12.11
C ALA A 309 11.07 41.92 -13.15
N THR A 310 11.09 41.52 -14.42
CA THR A 310 10.70 42.36 -15.55
C THR A 310 9.41 41.91 -16.21
N PHE A 311 8.57 42.86 -16.62
CA PHE A 311 7.35 42.63 -17.38
C PHE A 311 7.50 43.20 -18.78
N ALA A 312 7.18 42.40 -19.79
CA ALA A 312 7.00 42.88 -21.15
C ALA A 312 5.59 43.48 -21.35
N LYS A 313 5.31 44.01 -22.55
CA LYS A 313 4.06 44.74 -22.81
C LYS A 313 2.87 43.76 -22.84
N GLY A 314 1.78 44.11 -22.16
CA GLY A 314 0.55 43.31 -22.14
C GLY A 314 0.55 42.10 -21.20
N CYS A 315 1.54 41.97 -20.30
CA CYS A 315 1.55 40.91 -19.29
C CYS A 315 0.50 41.16 -18.20
N LEU A 316 -0.19 40.10 -17.77
CA LEU A 316 -1.13 40.12 -16.65
C LEU A 316 -0.76 39.04 -15.64
N LEU A 317 -0.39 39.49 -14.44
CA LEU A 317 -0.27 38.62 -13.28
C LEU A 317 -1.61 38.63 -12.54
N GLU A 318 -2.32 37.52 -12.59
CA GLU A 318 -3.59 37.34 -11.89
C GLU A 318 -3.37 36.89 -10.43
N LYS A 319 -4.43 36.43 -9.77
CA LYS A 319 -4.45 36.08 -8.34
C LYS A 319 -3.49 34.94 -7.98
N ASP A 320 -3.02 34.95 -6.74
CA ASP A 320 -2.22 33.91 -6.10
C ASP A 320 -0.95 33.56 -6.91
N CYS A 321 -0.20 34.57 -7.34
CA CYS A 321 0.99 34.39 -8.15
C CYS A 321 2.25 34.97 -7.49
N ILE A 322 3.41 34.36 -7.74
CA ILE A 322 4.70 34.93 -7.34
C ILE A 322 5.71 34.88 -8.49
N LEU A 323 6.46 35.97 -8.64
CA LEU A 323 7.52 36.09 -9.62
C LEU A 323 8.88 36.22 -8.91
N GLY A 324 9.71 35.20 -9.09
CA GLY A 324 11.07 35.12 -8.52
C GLY A 324 12.04 36.17 -9.06
N SER A 325 13.22 36.18 -8.45
CA SER A 325 14.34 37.06 -8.80
C SER A 325 14.85 36.78 -10.21
N ASN A 326 15.32 37.83 -10.89
CA ASN A 326 15.79 37.83 -12.28
C ASN A 326 14.87 37.15 -13.32
N SER A 327 13.58 37.00 -13.01
CA SER A 327 12.62 36.37 -13.91
C SER A 327 11.96 37.39 -14.83
N SER A 328 11.71 37.01 -16.08
CA SER A 328 11.15 37.87 -17.13
C SER A 328 9.92 37.25 -17.76
N LEU A 329 8.82 38.00 -17.77
CA LEU A 329 7.57 37.62 -18.44
C LEU A 329 7.48 38.24 -19.83
N GLY A 330 7.36 37.41 -20.86
CA GLY A 330 7.23 37.80 -22.26
C GLY A 330 5.87 38.41 -22.63
N ASN A 331 5.78 39.05 -23.80
CA ASN A 331 4.61 39.82 -24.22
C ASN A 331 3.30 39.00 -24.18
N ASN A 332 2.20 39.64 -23.77
CA ASN A 332 0.86 39.05 -23.70
C ASN A 332 0.70 37.80 -22.82
N THR A 333 1.60 37.58 -21.85
CA THR A 333 1.50 36.43 -20.93
C THR A 333 0.47 36.67 -19.83
N LYS A 334 -0.38 35.66 -19.57
CA LYS A 334 -1.30 35.63 -18.43
C LYS A 334 -0.90 34.50 -17.49
N VAL A 335 -0.69 34.83 -16.22
CA VAL A 335 -0.28 33.86 -15.19
C VAL A 335 -1.22 33.94 -14.01
N ALA A 336 -1.84 32.81 -13.64
CA ALA A 336 -2.76 32.71 -12.51
C ALA A 336 -2.37 31.51 -11.62
N ARG A 337 -2.51 31.65 -10.30
CA ARG A 337 -2.30 30.56 -9.30
C ARG A 337 -0.98 29.81 -9.47
N SER A 338 0.09 30.52 -9.79
CA SER A 338 1.37 29.91 -10.19
C SER A 338 2.57 30.56 -9.50
N VAL A 339 3.58 29.74 -9.21
CA VAL A 339 4.87 30.17 -8.66
C VAL A 339 5.90 30.11 -9.76
N ILE A 340 6.48 31.26 -10.10
CA ILE A 340 7.60 31.35 -11.05
C ILE A 340 8.88 31.45 -10.24
N ALA A 341 9.77 30.48 -10.45
CA ALA A 341 11.05 30.40 -9.76
C ALA A 341 12.02 31.52 -10.16
N ASP A 342 13.18 31.55 -9.52
CA ASP A 342 14.25 32.48 -9.83
C ASP A 342 14.91 32.16 -11.18
N ASN A 343 15.37 33.19 -11.89
CA ASN A 343 16.06 33.12 -13.17
C ASN A 343 15.25 32.41 -14.28
N CYS A 344 13.93 32.62 -14.31
CA CYS A 344 13.04 32.05 -15.32
C CYS A 344 12.68 33.07 -16.41
N THR A 345 12.79 32.66 -17.67
CA THR A 345 12.32 33.43 -18.82
C THR A 345 11.10 32.73 -19.42
N ILE A 346 9.94 33.36 -19.32
CA ILE A 346 8.70 32.86 -19.94
C ILE A 346 8.51 33.62 -21.25
N VAL A 347 8.61 32.91 -22.37
CA VAL A 347 8.35 33.45 -23.70
C VAL A 347 7.18 32.70 -24.29
N ILE A 348 6.17 33.42 -24.78
CA ILE A 348 5.13 32.84 -25.62
C ILE A 348 5.70 32.80 -27.02
N ASP A 349 6.12 31.62 -27.45
CA ASP A 349 6.43 31.37 -28.85
C ASP A 349 5.09 31.10 -29.57
N CYS A 350 4.63 32.04 -30.38
CA CYS A 350 3.47 31.84 -31.25
C CYS A 350 3.86 30.92 -32.41
N ASN A 351 4.14 29.65 -32.10
CA ASN A 351 4.10 28.56 -33.06
C ASN A 351 3.15 27.49 -32.51
N ASP A 352 2.12 27.20 -33.29
CA ASP A 352 1.04 26.27 -33.00
C ASP A 352 1.52 24.98 -32.33
N CYS A 353 1.09 24.76 -31.10
CA CYS A 353 1.03 23.45 -30.46
C CYS A 353 -0.17 23.41 -29.52
N SER A 354 -1.38 23.49 -30.11
CA SER A 354 -2.57 22.89 -29.52
C SER A 354 -2.37 21.38 -29.48
N SER A 355 -1.69 20.90 -28.44
CA SER A 355 -1.72 19.51 -28.01
C SER A 355 -2.51 19.44 -26.72
N GLU A 356 -3.83 19.61 -26.84
CA GLU A 356 -4.74 19.07 -25.85
C GLU A 356 -4.69 17.54 -26.00
N SER A 357 -3.86 16.89 -25.17
CA SER A 357 -3.99 15.46 -24.93
C SER A 357 -5.08 15.25 -23.88
N SER A 358 -6.34 15.20 -24.33
CA SER A 358 -7.44 14.61 -23.56
C SER A 358 -7.31 13.09 -23.62
N SER A 359 -6.52 12.52 -22.70
CA SER A 359 -6.55 11.09 -22.44
C SER A 359 -7.84 10.75 -21.69
N ASN A 360 -8.89 10.41 -22.43
CA ASN A 360 -10.02 9.66 -21.90
C ASN A 360 -9.56 8.21 -21.72
N GLU A 361 -9.14 7.85 -20.51
CA GLU A 361 -9.11 6.45 -20.09
C GLU A 361 -10.52 6.07 -19.64
N GLU A 362 -11.26 5.36 -20.50
CA GLU A 362 -12.42 4.59 -20.08
C GLU A 362 -11.90 3.40 -19.25
N ILE A 363 -12.00 3.51 -17.93
CA ILE A 363 -11.83 2.37 -17.03
C ILE A 363 -13.08 1.49 -17.20
N LEU A 364 -12.91 0.37 -17.90
CA LEU A 364 -13.85 -0.74 -17.85
C LEU A 364 -13.78 -1.33 -16.43
N GLU A 365 -14.70 -0.90 -15.56
CA GLU A 365 -14.98 -1.58 -14.29
C GLU A 365 -15.67 -2.91 -14.61
N CYS A 366 -14.91 -4.00 -14.51
CA CYS A 366 -15.47 -5.34 -14.50
C CYS A 366 -16.04 -5.60 -13.10
N ASP A 367 -17.35 -5.41 -12.94
CA ASP A 367 -18.11 -5.91 -11.79
C ASP A 367 -17.99 -7.44 -11.77
N SER A 368 -17.13 -7.95 -10.90
CA SER A 368 -17.08 -9.39 -10.60
C SER A 368 -18.16 -9.68 -9.57
N PRO A 369 -19.07 -10.65 -9.80
CA PRO A 369 -20.00 -11.09 -8.78
C PRO A 369 -19.26 -11.62 -7.55
N ILE A 370 -19.92 -11.48 -6.40
CA ILE A 370 -19.53 -11.99 -5.08
C ILE A 370 -19.00 -13.44 -5.22
N PRO A 371 -17.76 -13.76 -4.79
CA PRO A 371 -17.23 -15.10 -4.96
C PRO A 371 -17.94 -16.08 -4.04
N ASP A 372 -18.40 -17.18 -4.61
CA ASP A 372 -18.64 -18.44 -3.92
C ASP A 372 -17.29 -18.94 -3.37
N ASP A 373 -17.20 -19.31 -2.08
CA ASP A 373 -15.97 -19.70 -1.39
C ASP A 373 -15.22 -20.82 -2.15
N THR A 374 -15.97 -21.65 -2.89
CA THR A 374 -15.46 -22.74 -3.74
C THR A 374 -14.64 -22.24 -4.94
N ASN A 375 -15.04 -21.13 -5.56
CA ASN A 375 -14.34 -20.56 -6.72
C ASN A 375 -13.03 -19.86 -6.31
N MET A 376 -13.00 -19.25 -5.12
CA MET A 376 -11.76 -18.68 -4.58
C MET A 376 -10.74 -19.77 -4.29
N PHE A 377 -11.16 -20.87 -3.66
CA PHE A 377 -10.31 -22.02 -3.43
C PHE A 377 -9.74 -22.61 -4.73
N LEU A 378 -10.58 -22.80 -5.76
CA LEU A 378 -10.14 -23.30 -7.05
C LEU A 378 -9.08 -22.39 -7.68
N SER A 379 -9.26 -21.06 -7.63
CA SER A 379 -8.29 -20.11 -8.17
C SER A 379 -6.93 -20.17 -7.46
N GLU A 380 -6.92 -20.28 -6.13
CA GLU A 380 -5.70 -20.38 -5.34
C GLU A 380 -4.95 -21.70 -5.58
N VAL A 381 -5.68 -22.80 -5.76
CA VAL A 381 -5.11 -24.11 -6.11
C VAL A 381 -4.49 -24.07 -7.51
N ILE A 382 -5.16 -23.46 -8.49
CA ILE A 382 -4.61 -23.27 -9.85
C ILE A 382 -3.30 -22.47 -9.78
N ASP A 383 -3.30 -21.33 -9.09
CA ASP A 383 -2.11 -20.47 -8.96
C ASP A 383 -0.94 -21.20 -8.29
N SER A 384 -1.23 -21.97 -7.23
CA SER A 384 -0.22 -22.73 -6.49
C SER A 384 0.39 -23.84 -7.35
N LEU A 385 -0.44 -24.56 -8.10
CA LEU A 385 0.02 -25.60 -9.04
C LEU A 385 0.79 -24.99 -10.23
N LEU A 386 0.32 -23.87 -10.78
CA LEU A 386 0.97 -23.19 -11.91
C LEU A 386 2.38 -22.70 -11.53
N ARG A 387 2.51 -22.00 -10.41
CA ARG A 387 3.81 -21.61 -9.83
C ARG A 387 4.67 -22.84 -9.54
N GLY A 388 4.08 -23.85 -8.91
CA GLY A 388 4.75 -25.12 -8.60
C GLY A 388 5.35 -25.81 -9.81
N TYR A 389 4.67 -25.75 -10.97
CA TYR A 389 5.17 -26.29 -12.22
C TYR A 389 6.28 -25.43 -12.84
N GLN A 390 6.11 -24.11 -12.87
CA GLN A 390 7.09 -23.17 -13.45
C GLN A 390 8.42 -23.18 -12.69
N ASP A 391 8.35 -23.17 -11.36
CA ASP A 391 9.52 -23.14 -10.47
C ASP A 391 10.08 -24.53 -10.15
N LYS A 392 9.42 -25.61 -10.63
CA LYS A 392 9.75 -27.01 -10.38
C LYS A 392 9.85 -27.35 -8.88
N LEU A 393 8.86 -26.90 -8.10
CA LEU A 393 8.77 -27.13 -6.66
C LEU A 393 8.46 -28.60 -6.32
N ASN A 394 8.94 -29.08 -5.17
CA ASN A 394 8.61 -30.43 -4.70
C ASN A 394 7.09 -30.60 -4.49
N CYS A 395 6.52 -31.69 -5.01
CA CYS A 395 5.09 -32.01 -4.88
C CYS A 395 4.62 -32.12 -3.43
N GLU A 396 5.49 -32.52 -2.50
CA GLU A 396 5.16 -32.55 -1.06
C GLU A 396 4.87 -31.16 -0.49
N ASN A 397 5.60 -30.13 -0.93
CA ASN A 397 5.37 -28.75 -0.51
C ASN A 397 4.03 -28.24 -1.07
N LEU A 398 3.73 -28.56 -2.33
CA LEU A 398 2.46 -28.20 -2.96
C LEU A 398 1.27 -28.86 -2.26
N ILE A 399 1.41 -30.10 -1.77
CA ILE A 399 0.38 -30.76 -0.96
C ILE A 399 0.16 -30.00 0.35
N LEU A 400 1.21 -29.48 0.99
CA LEU A 400 1.07 -28.67 2.20
C LEU A 400 0.36 -27.34 1.92
N GLU A 401 0.69 -26.67 0.82
CA GLU A 401 0.01 -25.45 0.37
C GLU A 401 -1.48 -25.70 0.11
N ILE A 402 -1.82 -26.71 -0.69
CA ILE A 402 -3.22 -27.08 -0.98
C ILE A 402 -3.98 -27.42 0.31
N ASN A 403 -3.35 -28.15 1.24
CA ASN A 403 -3.97 -28.45 2.53
C ASN A 403 -4.15 -27.20 3.39
N SER A 404 -3.21 -26.26 3.35
CA SER A 404 -3.36 -24.97 4.04
C SER A 404 -4.53 -24.17 3.48
N SER A 405 -4.67 -24.09 2.15
CA SER A 405 -5.80 -23.46 1.47
C SER A 405 -7.12 -24.18 1.80
N ARG A 406 -7.12 -25.52 1.88
CA ARG A 406 -8.31 -26.29 2.28
C ARG A 406 -8.84 -25.84 3.64
N TYR A 407 -7.96 -25.67 4.62
CA TYR A 407 -8.35 -25.19 5.95
C TYR A 407 -8.75 -23.71 5.93
N ALA A 408 -8.10 -22.89 5.09
CA ALA A 408 -8.42 -21.47 4.96
C ALA A 408 -9.84 -21.23 4.42
N TYR A 409 -10.26 -21.98 3.39
CA TYR A 409 -11.59 -21.87 2.79
C TYR A 409 -12.63 -22.85 3.36
N ASN A 410 -12.25 -23.61 4.40
CA ASN A 410 -13.12 -24.61 5.04
C ASN A 410 -13.75 -25.62 4.06
N VAL A 411 -12.98 -26.04 3.05
CA VAL A 411 -13.44 -26.94 1.98
C VAL A 411 -13.36 -28.40 2.45
N THR A 412 -14.37 -29.20 2.12
CA THR A 412 -14.38 -30.62 2.49
C THR A 412 -13.34 -31.41 1.69
N ILE A 413 -12.86 -32.53 2.22
CA ILE A 413 -11.84 -33.34 1.51
C ILE A 413 -12.33 -33.83 0.14
N ARG A 414 -13.64 -34.05 -0.01
CA ARG A 414 -14.27 -34.46 -1.27
C ARG A 414 -14.19 -33.36 -2.32
N GLU A 415 -14.59 -32.15 -1.94
CA GLU A 415 -14.50 -30.97 -2.80
C GLU A 415 -13.04 -30.62 -3.12
N VAL A 416 -12.09 -30.86 -2.20
CA VAL A 416 -10.67 -30.68 -2.51
C VAL A 416 -10.20 -31.64 -3.58
N THR A 417 -10.53 -32.93 -3.50
CA THR A 417 -10.16 -33.89 -4.55
C THR A 417 -10.75 -33.47 -5.90
N TYR A 418 -12.04 -33.12 -5.94
CA TYR A 418 -12.69 -32.62 -7.15
C TYR A 418 -11.98 -31.38 -7.73
N ASN A 419 -11.72 -30.36 -6.90
CA ASN A 419 -11.13 -29.10 -7.33
C ASN A 419 -9.65 -29.22 -7.74
N VAL A 420 -8.87 -30.08 -7.06
CA VAL A 420 -7.46 -30.33 -7.43
C VAL A 420 -7.38 -31.00 -8.81
N ILE A 421 -8.22 -32.00 -9.06
CA ILE A 421 -8.26 -32.65 -10.39
C ILE A 421 -8.74 -31.67 -11.45
N LYS A 422 -9.81 -30.93 -11.17
CA LYS A 422 -10.31 -29.86 -12.06
C LYS A 422 -9.22 -28.84 -12.41
N ALA A 423 -8.45 -28.40 -11.41
CA ALA A 423 -7.32 -27.49 -11.60
C ALA A 423 -6.23 -28.10 -12.49
N ILE A 424 -5.79 -29.34 -12.22
CA ILE A 424 -4.74 -30.00 -13.02
C ILE A 424 -5.16 -30.13 -14.49
N LEU A 425 -6.45 -30.40 -14.76
CA LEU A 425 -6.96 -30.50 -16.12
C LEU A 425 -7.11 -29.12 -16.80
N SER A 426 -7.40 -28.05 -16.06
CA SER A 426 -7.47 -26.68 -16.62
C SER A 426 -6.10 -26.00 -16.75
N LEU A 427 -5.08 -26.45 -16.01
CA LEU A 427 -3.74 -25.86 -15.95
C LEU A 427 -3.08 -25.59 -17.32
N PRO A 428 -3.16 -26.49 -18.33
CA PRO A 428 -2.57 -26.23 -19.63
C PRO A 428 -3.14 -24.99 -20.33
N LEU A 429 -4.42 -24.65 -20.12
CA LEU A 429 -5.02 -23.44 -20.69
C LEU A 429 -4.41 -22.18 -20.07
N HIS A 430 -4.25 -22.16 -18.74
CA HIS A 430 -3.61 -21.07 -18.00
C HIS A 430 -2.13 -20.92 -18.35
N TYR A 431 -1.42 -22.04 -18.49
CA TYR A 431 -0.01 -22.01 -18.89
C TYR A 431 0.17 -21.46 -20.31
N LEU A 432 -0.67 -21.88 -21.27
CA LEU A 432 -0.59 -21.42 -22.66
C LEU A 432 -0.97 -19.95 -22.83
N SER A 433 -1.86 -19.43 -21.97
CA SER A 433 -2.26 -18.01 -21.99
C SER A 433 -1.13 -17.10 -21.49
N GLU A 434 -0.41 -17.48 -20.43
CA GLU A 434 0.78 -16.75 -19.96
C GLU A 434 1.93 -16.76 -20.98
N THR A 435 2.14 -17.88 -21.67
CA THR A 435 3.19 -18.00 -22.70
C THR A 435 2.82 -17.42 -24.06
N LYS A 436 1.62 -16.84 -24.21
CA LYS A 436 1.08 -16.25 -25.46
C LYS A 436 1.12 -17.20 -26.67
N THR A 437 0.95 -18.49 -26.44
CA THR A 437 0.94 -19.52 -27.49
C THR A 437 -0.47 -19.90 -27.88
N ALA A 438 -0.74 -20.11 -29.18
CA ALA A 438 -2.07 -20.52 -29.64
C ALA A 438 -2.49 -21.86 -29.04
N VAL A 439 -3.71 -21.91 -28.49
CA VAL A 439 -4.34 -23.12 -27.98
C VAL A 439 -4.75 -23.99 -29.18
N THR A 440 -4.13 -25.16 -29.30
CA THR A 440 -4.48 -26.19 -30.28
C THR A 440 -4.58 -27.53 -29.56
N ASN A 441 -5.40 -28.45 -30.06
CA ASN A 441 -5.58 -29.78 -29.45
C ASN A 441 -4.24 -30.49 -29.19
N GLN A 442 -3.28 -30.37 -30.12
CA GLN A 442 -1.97 -31.00 -29.99
C GLN A 442 -1.11 -30.40 -28.87
N ASN A 443 -1.12 -29.06 -28.73
CA ASN A 443 -0.35 -28.38 -27.68
C ASN A 443 -0.97 -28.61 -26.31
N TYR A 444 -2.30 -28.58 -26.22
CA TYR A 444 -3.02 -28.84 -24.97
C TYR A 444 -2.73 -30.26 -24.47
N GLN A 445 -2.88 -31.29 -25.32
CA GLN A 445 -2.61 -32.69 -24.98
C GLN A 445 -1.16 -32.93 -24.55
N LYS A 446 -0.20 -32.33 -25.28
CA LYS A 446 1.22 -32.48 -24.96
C LYS A 446 1.56 -31.92 -23.57
N ASN A 447 1.07 -30.72 -23.25
CA ASN A 447 1.32 -30.09 -21.95
C ASN A 447 0.59 -30.82 -20.82
N LEU A 448 -0.67 -31.23 -21.05
CA LEU A 448 -1.44 -31.99 -20.08
C LEU A 448 -0.75 -33.31 -19.69
N LYS A 449 -0.22 -34.05 -20.66
CA LYS A 449 0.52 -35.30 -20.39
C LYS A 449 1.76 -35.08 -19.52
N ILE A 450 2.48 -33.98 -19.75
CA ILE A 450 3.66 -33.61 -18.94
C ILE A 450 3.22 -33.24 -17.52
N MET A 451 2.19 -32.41 -17.39
CA MET A 451 1.66 -31.95 -16.09
C MET A 451 1.09 -33.10 -15.25
N ILE A 452 0.32 -34.03 -15.84
CA ILE A 452 -0.16 -35.24 -15.14
C ILE A 452 1.00 -36.13 -14.69
N THR A 453 2.09 -36.17 -15.45
CA THR A 453 3.29 -36.92 -15.04
C THR A 453 4.01 -36.24 -13.89
N TYR A 454 4.12 -34.92 -13.92
CA TYR A 454 4.72 -34.12 -12.86
C TYR A 454 3.91 -34.20 -11.56
N PHE A 455 2.59 -34.01 -11.63
CA PHE A 455 1.70 -33.97 -10.48
C PHE A 455 1.19 -35.35 -10.03
N ASN A 456 1.78 -36.45 -10.52
CA ASN A 456 1.32 -37.80 -10.20
C ASN A 456 1.26 -38.06 -8.69
N THR A 457 2.27 -37.59 -7.96
CA THR A 457 2.36 -37.72 -6.49
C THR A 457 1.22 -36.95 -5.79
N ILE A 458 0.81 -35.80 -6.33
CA ILE A 458 -0.32 -35.02 -5.78
C ILE A 458 -1.63 -35.77 -6.03
N ILE A 459 -1.83 -36.26 -7.26
CA ILE A 459 -3.04 -37.00 -7.65
C ILE A 459 -3.22 -38.25 -6.76
N GLN A 460 -2.18 -39.05 -6.59
CA GLN A 460 -2.20 -40.24 -5.71
C GLN A 460 -2.40 -39.90 -4.23
N ASN A 461 -2.01 -38.70 -3.78
CA ASN A 461 -2.22 -38.31 -2.39
C ASN A 461 -3.71 -38.02 -2.08
N TYR A 462 -4.45 -37.46 -3.05
CA TYR A 462 -5.86 -37.08 -2.88
C TYR A 462 -6.86 -38.16 -3.34
N ILE A 463 -6.46 -39.05 -4.26
CA ILE A 463 -7.27 -40.18 -4.72
C ILE A 463 -6.79 -41.46 -4.03
N LYS A 464 -7.42 -41.82 -2.90
CA LYS A 464 -7.07 -43.01 -2.10
C LYS A 464 -8.23 -43.97 -1.84
N ASN A 465 -9.45 -43.46 -1.88
CA ASN A 465 -10.67 -44.19 -1.54
C ASN A 465 -11.64 -44.16 -2.71
N ASP A 466 -12.58 -45.10 -2.73
CA ASP A 466 -13.65 -45.20 -3.73
C ASP A 466 -14.40 -43.90 -3.96
N ASN A 467 -14.80 -43.20 -2.89
CA ASN A 467 -15.47 -41.89 -2.97
C ASN A 467 -14.61 -40.84 -3.69
N ALA A 468 -13.28 -40.88 -3.54
CA ALA A 468 -12.36 -39.94 -4.18
C ALA A 468 -12.16 -40.27 -5.67
N GLN A 469 -12.27 -41.54 -6.06
CA GLN A 469 -12.29 -41.96 -7.45
C GLN A 469 -13.56 -41.47 -8.15
N GLU A 470 -14.72 -41.55 -7.49
CA GLU A 470 -15.99 -40.98 -7.99
C GLU A 470 -15.89 -39.47 -8.18
N ASP A 471 -15.37 -38.75 -7.18
CA ASP A 471 -15.20 -37.29 -7.25
C ASP A 471 -14.19 -36.89 -8.36
N CYS A 472 -13.17 -37.72 -8.63
CA CYS A 472 -12.25 -37.54 -9.76
C CYS A 472 -12.94 -37.74 -11.12
N LEU A 473 -13.77 -38.78 -11.27
CA LEU A 473 -14.51 -39.06 -12.51
C LEU A 473 -15.49 -37.92 -12.83
N ARG A 474 -16.19 -37.40 -11.82
CA ARG A 474 -17.04 -36.20 -11.94
C ARG A 474 -16.25 -34.97 -12.38
N ALA A 475 -15.07 -34.74 -11.81
CA ALA A 475 -14.21 -33.62 -12.21
C ALA A 475 -13.75 -33.74 -13.68
N ILE A 476 -13.39 -34.94 -14.12
CA ILE A 476 -13.01 -35.19 -15.53
C ILE A 476 -14.20 -34.89 -16.45
N GLU A 477 -15.38 -35.39 -16.12
CA GLU A 477 -16.60 -35.17 -16.90
C GLU A 477 -16.94 -33.68 -17.04
N ASP A 478 -16.89 -32.92 -15.95
CA ASP A 478 -17.16 -31.48 -15.95
C ASP A 478 -16.15 -30.69 -16.80
N VAL A 479 -14.87 -31.03 -16.72
CA VAL A 479 -13.83 -30.32 -17.50
C VAL A 479 -13.93 -30.68 -18.98
N VAL A 480 -14.23 -31.94 -19.32
CA VAL A 480 -14.47 -32.36 -20.71
C VAL A 480 -15.69 -31.64 -21.29
N ASN A 481 -16.73 -31.42 -20.49
CA ASN A 481 -17.91 -30.66 -20.90
C ASN A 481 -17.62 -29.16 -21.13
N THR A 482 -16.64 -28.61 -20.40
CA THR A 482 -16.29 -27.18 -20.47
C THR A 482 -15.19 -26.88 -21.49
N THR A 483 -14.32 -27.85 -21.78
CA THR A 483 -13.10 -27.68 -22.61
C THR A 483 -13.17 -28.58 -23.85
N ASP A 484 -13.52 -28.00 -25.00
CA ASP A 484 -13.68 -28.72 -26.26
C ASP A 484 -12.38 -29.42 -26.71
N GLU A 485 -11.21 -28.88 -26.35
CA GLU A 485 -9.90 -29.45 -26.68
C GLU A 485 -9.58 -30.75 -25.92
N LEU A 486 -10.22 -30.98 -24.77
CA LEU A 486 -10.02 -32.17 -23.93
C LEU A 486 -10.87 -33.36 -24.41
N LEU A 487 -12.01 -33.11 -25.04
CA LEU A 487 -12.93 -34.14 -25.54
C LEU A 487 -12.27 -35.26 -26.38
N PRO A 488 -11.44 -34.97 -27.41
CA PRO A 488 -10.77 -36.02 -28.19
C PRO A 488 -9.68 -36.78 -27.41
N TYR A 489 -9.27 -36.27 -26.24
CA TYR A 489 -8.25 -36.87 -25.38
C TYR A 489 -8.82 -37.64 -24.18
N ALA A 490 -10.12 -37.49 -23.89
CA ALA A 490 -10.78 -38.07 -22.72
C ALA A 490 -10.57 -39.59 -22.61
N GLN A 491 -10.62 -40.32 -23.73
CA GLN A 491 -10.36 -41.76 -23.77
C GLN A 491 -8.93 -42.09 -23.29
N HIS A 492 -7.92 -41.35 -23.78
CA HIS A 492 -6.53 -41.58 -23.42
C HIS A 492 -6.24 -41.15 -21.97
N LEU A 493 -6.91 -40.10 -21.49
CA LEU A 493 -6.82 -39.66 -20.10
C LEU A 493 -7.29 -40.75 -19.14
N LEU A 494 -8.46 -41.36 -19.40
CA LEU A 494 -9.00 -42.44 -18.57
C LEU A 494 -8.12 -43.69 -18.61
N HIS A 495 -7.62 -44.05 -19.79
CA HIS A 495 -6.64 -45.14 -19.92
C HIS A 495 -5.36 -44.86 -19.12
N GLN A 496 -4.85 -43.62 -19.14
CA GLN A 496 -3.67 -43.24 -18.37
C GLN A 496 -3.91 -43.28 -16.85
N PHE A 497 -5.13 -42.98 -16.40
CA PHE A 497 -5.48 -43.03 -14.97
C PHE A 497 -5.69 -44.48 -14.51
N TYR A 498 -6.22 -45.33 -15.38
CA TYR A 498 -6.29 -46.78 -15.17
C TYR A 498 -4.89 -47.42 -15.08
N ASP A 499 -4.02 -47.17 -16.07
CA ASP A 499 -2.64 -47.72 -16.10
C ASP A 499 -1.77 -47.33 -14.90
N ARG A 500 -2.14 -46.25 -14.20
CA ARG A 500 -1.42 -45.72 -13.03
C ARG A 500 -2.07 -46.07 -11.70
N ASP A 501 -3.04 -46.98 -11.71
CA ASP A 501 -3.81 -47.44 -10.55
C ASP A 501 -4.50 -46.28 -9.79
N ILE A 502 -4.88 -45.20 -10.50
CA ILE A 502 -5.60 -44.06 -9.90
C ILE A 502 -7.11 -44.33 -9.84
N LEU A 503 -7.65 -44.94 -10.89
CA LEU A 503 -9.07 -45.31 -11.02
C LEU A 503 -9.19 -46.82 -11.20
N SER A 504 -10.07 -47.45 -10.42
CA SER A 504 -10.36 -48.87 -10.58
C SER A 504 -11.31 -49.11 -11.76
N GLU A 505 -11.24 -50.32 -12.32
CA GLU A 505 -12.15 -50.77 -13.38
C GLU A 505 -13.61 -50.67 -12.96
N GLU A 506 -13.93 -51.20 -11.78
CA GLU A 506 -15.27 -51.21 -11.19
C GLU A 506 -15.88 -49.79 -11.18
N LYS A 507 -15.09 -48.79 -10.78
CA LYS A 507 -15.57 -47.40 -10.67
C LYS A 507 -15.73 -46.72 -12.02
N ILE A 508 -14.89 -47.04 -13.00
CA ILE A 508 -15.04 -46.54 -14.38
C ILE A 508 -16.32 -47.09 -15.00
N LEU A 509 -16.61 -48.38 -14.79
CA LEU A 509 -17.82 -49.03 -15.29
C LEU A 509 -19.08 -48.50 -14.57
N GLU A 510 -19.04 -48.36 -13.24
CA GLU A 510 -20.14 -47.79 -12.44
C GLU A 510 -20.47 -46.35 -12.89
N TRP A 511 -19.46 -45.51 -13.12
CA TRP A 511 -19.65 -44.16 -13.64
C TRP A 511 -20.25 -44.18 -15.05
N TYR A 512 -19.78 -45.05 -15.95
CA TYR A 512 -20.32 -45.13 -17.30
C TYR A 512 -21.78 -45.61 -17.33
N GLU A 513 -22.14 -46.56 -16.46
CA GLU A 513 -23.48 -47.13 -16.34
C GLU A 513 -24.44 -46.23 -15.56
N SER A 514 -23.93 -45.32 -14.73
CA SER A 514 -24.75 -44.35 -14.01
C SER A 514 -25.57 -43.50 -14.99
N THR A 515 -26.89 -43.72 -15.00
CA THR A 515 -27.87 -42.91 -15.73
C THR A 515 -28.42 -41.85 -14.80
N ASP A 516 -28.00 -40.61 -14.97
CA ASP A 516 -28.71 -39.48 -14.36
C ASP A 516 -30.04 -39.28 -15.10
N GLU A 517 -31.16 -39.28 -14.36
CA GLU A 517 -32.51 -39.12 -14.93
C GLU A 517 -32.75 -37.73 -15.57
N ASN A 518 -31.79 -36.81 -15.45
CA ASN A 518 -31.73 -35.48 -16.08
C ASN A 518 -30.62 -35.39 -17.14
N ALA A 519 -30.33 -36.45 -17.90
CA ALA A 519 -29.22 -36.48 -18.86
C ALA A 519 -29.36 -35.40 -19.95
N ASP A 520 -28.65 -34.29 -19.74
CA ASP A 520 -28.42 -33.24 -20.73
C ASP A 520 -27.72 -33.81 -21.97
N ALA A 521 -27.95 -33.19 -23.14
CA ALA A 521 -27.33 -33.59 -24.40
C ALA A 521 -25.77 -33.61 -24.37
N LEU A 522 -25.15 -33.00 -23.34
CA LEU A 522 -23.71 -33.01 -23.09
C LEU A 522 -23.19 -34.34 -22.50
N HIS A 523 -23.88 -34.97 -21.55
CA HIS A 523 -23.44 -36.25 -20.96
C HIS A 523 -23.29 -37.35 -22.01
N THR A 524 -24.19 -37.36 -23.00
CA THR A 524 -24.15 -38.30 -24.13
C THR A 524 -22.91 -38.13 -25.01
N LYS A 525 -22.34 -36.91 -25.11
CA LYS A 525 -21.13 -36.66 -25.91
C LYS A 525 -19.88 -37.27 -25.29
N VAL A 526 -19.71 -37.12 -23.97
CA VAL A 526 -18.55 -37.67 -23.24
C VAL A 526 -18.58 -39.19 -23.28
N LYS A 527 -19.74 -39.80 -23.00
CA LYS A 527 -19.90 -41.26 -23.05
C LYS A 527 -19.61 -41.83 -24.44
N ASN A 528 -20.05 -41.16 -25.51
CA ASN A 528 -19.73 -41.58 -26.89
C ASN A 528 -18.23 -41.50 -27.20
N ALA A 529 -17.51 -40.50 -26.69
CA ALA A 529 -16.07 -40.34 -26.92
C ALA A 529 -15.24 -41.42 -26.22
N VAL A 530 -15.71 -41.92 -25.07
CA VAL A 530 -15.00 -42.92 -24.25
C VAL A 530 -15.45 -44.36 -24.56
N GLN A 531 -16.56 -44.54 -25.29
CA GLN A 531 -17.13 -45.84 -25.65
C GLN A 531 -16.12 -46.89 -26.17
N PRO A 532 -15.13 -46.56 -27.03
CA PRO A 532 -14.13 -47.54 -27.47
C PRO A 532 -13.26 -48.09 -26.33
N PHE A 533 -12.96 -47.27 -25.31
CA PHE A 533 -12.19 -47.71 -24.13
C PHE A 533 -13.01 -48.55 -23.18
N ILE A 534 -14.29 -48.22 -22.96
CA ILE A 534 -15.19 -49.05 -22.15
C ILE A 534 -15.37 -50.43 -22.78
N LYS A 535 -15.48 -50.49 -24.11
CA LYS A 535 -15.54 -51.76 -24.83
C LYS A 535 -14.26 -52.59 -24.62
N TRP A 536 -13.10 -51.95 -24.70
CA TRP A 536 -11.81 -52.59 -24.45
C TRP A 536 -11.68 -53.10 -22.99
N LEU A 537 -12.10 -52.32 -22.00
CA LEU A 537 -12.09 -52.73 -20.59
C LEU A 537 -12.93 -54.01 -20.37
N ARG A 538 -14.17 -54.03 -20.88
CA ARG A 538 -15.05 -55.19 -20.77
C ARG A 538 -14.52 -56.45 -21.48
N GLU A 539 -13.89 -56.28 -22.66
CA GLU A 539 -13.26 -57.38 -23.40
C GLU A 539 -12.02 -57.93 -22.68
N ALA A 540 -11.25 -57.08 -21.97
CA ALA A 540 -10.08 -57.50 -21.20
C ALA A 540 -10.44 -58.31 -19.93
N GLU A 541 -11.61 -58.05 -19.34
CA GLU A 541 -12.12 -58.78 -18.16
C GLU A 541 -12.54 -60.22 -18.51
N GLU A 542 -13.19 -60.41 -19.67
CA GLU A 542 -13.63 -61.73 -20.18
C GLU A 542 -12.45 -62.68 -20.45
N ASP A 543 -11.27 -62.17 -20.83
CA ASP A 543 -10.05 -62.97 -21.04
C ASP A 543 -9.35 -63.38 -19.73
N SER A 544 -9.59 -62.68 -18.62
CA SER A 544 -8.98 -62.98 -17.31
C SER A 544 -9.76 -64.04 -16.50
N SER A 545 -11.07 -64.12 -16.73
CA SER A 545 -11.98 -65.03 -16.03
C SER A 545 -12.14 -66.40 -16.71
N GLY A 546 -11.59 -66.59 -17.91
CA GLY A 546 -11.63 -67.84 -18.68
C GLY A 546 -10.51 -68.85 -18.39
N SER A 547 -9.77 -68.71 -17.28
CA SER A 547 -8.62 -69.55 -16.94
C SER A 547 -8.70 -70.25 -15.57
N ASP A 548 -9.92 -70.54 -15.12
CA ASP A 548 -10.18 -71.54 -14.06
C ASP A 548 -11.41 -72.39 -14.46
N ASP A 549 -11.16 -73.41 -15.30
CA ASP A 549 -11.91 -74.67 -15.36
C ASP A 549 -11.04 -75.81 -15.91
#